data_AF-A0A1L8WQP5-F1
#
_entry.id   AF-A0A1L8WQP5-F1
#
_cell.length_a   1.000
_cell.length_b   1.000
_cell.length_c   1.000
_cell.angle_alpha   90.00
_cell.angle_beta   90.00
_cell.angle_gamma   90.00
#
_symmetry.space_group_name_H-M   'P 1'
#
loop_
_entity.id
_entity.type
_entity.pdbx_description
1 polymer ?
#
loop_
_entity_poly.entity_id
_entity_poly.type
_entity_poly.pdbx_seq_one_letter_code
_entity_poly.pdbx_strand_id
1 'polypeptide(L)'
;MLDRENKIFAIQACKANSLKSIPFSKSESQQKGSIKMQYGALRNILRSLMKDKWKEEMRYQLEGELIPDKKAMIFELEKFNELPLKSRKGN
;
A
#
# COMPACT_ATOMS: atom_id res chain seq x y z
N MET A 1 -0.90 7.85 -6.58
CA MET A 1 -0.98 7.88 -8.06
C MET A 1 -0.98 6.44 -8.56
N LEU A 2 -1.61 6.19 -9.71
CA LEU A 2 -1.79 4.85 -10.22
C LEU A 2 -1.55 4.81 -11.72
N ASP A 3 -0.66 3.92 -12.14
CA ASP A 3 -0.48 3.53 -13.53
C ASP A 3 -1.05 2.13 -13.72
N ARG A 4 -2.13 2.03 -14.49
CA ARG A 4 -2.85 0.77 -14.69
C ARG A 4 -2.19 -0.12 -15.73
N GLU A 5 -1.49 0.48 -16.69
CA GLU A 5 -0.86 -0.24 -17.80
C GLU A 5 0.39 -0.94 -17.29
N ASN A 6 1.25 -0.20 -16.60
CA ASN A 6 2.49 -0.72 -16.01
C ASN A 6 2.27 -1.37 -14.63
N LYS A 7 1.04 -1.32 -14.11
CA LYS A 7 0.67 -1.81 -12.76
C LYS A 7 1.58 -1.23 -11.67
N ILE A 8 1.82 0.07 -11.76
CA ILE A 8 2.62 0.82 -10.79
C ILE A 8 1.70 1.60 -9.86
N PHE A 9 2.00 1.53 -8.57
CA PHE A 9 1.36 2.33 -7.55
C PHE A 9 2.38 3.26 -6.89
N ALA A 10 2.05 4.54 -6.75
CA ALA A 10 2.93 5.49 -6.10
C ALA A 10 2.21 6.26 -4.99
N ILE A 11 2.91 6.47 -3.88
CA ILE A 11 2.49 7.33 -2.79
C ILE A 11 3.40 8.55 -2.80
N GLN A 12 2.81 9.74 -2.80
CA GLN A 12 3.56 10.98 -2.68
C GLN A 12 3.16 11.70 -1.40
N ALA A 13 4.15 12.12 -0.62
CA ALA A 13 3.89 12.95 0.54
C ALA A 13 3.40 14.33 0.07
N CYS A 14 2.29 14.78 0.64
CA CYS A 14 1.71 16.09 0.38
C CYS A 14 1.29 16.76 1.69
N LYS A 15 1.02 18.07 1.66
CA LYS A 15 0.48 18.77 2.82
C LYS A 15 -0.94 18.29 3.09
N ALA A 16 -1.32 18.21 4.36
CA ALA A 16 -2.65 17.74 4.79
C ALA A 16 -3.83 18.60 4.29
N ASN A 17 -3.56 19.83 3.84
CA ASN A 17 -4.55 20.74 3.26
C ASN A 17 -4.54 20.77 1.72
N SER A 18 -3.76 19.90 1.09
CA SER A 18 -3.71 19.82 -0.38
C SER A 18 -5.03 19.24 -0.89
N LEU A 19 -5.51 19.75 -2.02
CA LEU A 19 -6.72 19.21 -2.65
C LEU A 19 -6.55 17.70 -2.92
N LYS A 20 -7.51 16.89 -2.47
CA LYS A 20 -7.51 15.41 -2.57
C LYS A 20 -6.43 14.70 -1.72
N SER A 21 -5.86 15.34 -0.71
CA SER A 21 -4.99 14.63 0.25
C SER A 21 -5.79 13.57 1.01
N ILE A 22 -5.21 12.39 1.17
CA ILE A 22 -5.81 11.29 1.94
C ILE A 22 -4.87 10.99 3.11
N PRO A 23 -5.37 10.90 4.35
CA PRO A 23 -4.56 10.46 5.47
C PRO A 23 -3.98 9.07 5.20
N PHE A 24 -2.65 8.97 5.14
CA PHE A 24 -1.98 7.70 4.91
C PHE A 24 -2.08 6.79 6.13
N SER A 25 -1.98 7.35 7.33
CA SER A 25 -2.02 6.61 8.59
C SER A 25 -2.62 7.46 9.72
N LYS A 26 -2.70 6.89 10.91
CA LYS A 26 -2.96 7.66 12.15
C LYS A 26 -1.86 8.70 12.37
N SER A 27 -2.14 9.72 13.20
CA SER A 27 -1.13 10.69 13.63
C SER A 27 0.02 10.00 14.37
N GLU A 28 1.21 10.60 14.33
CA GLU A 28 2.43 10.06 14.97
C GLU A 28 2.19 9.66 16.44
N SER A 29 1.53 10.52 17.22
CA SER A 29 1.18 10.26 18.62
C SER A 29 0.28 9.02 18.85
N GLN A 30 -0.41 8.55 17.81
CA GLN A 30 -1.30 7.40 17.86
C GLN A 30 -0.71 6.15 17.17
N GLN A 31 0.47 6.25 16.55
CA GLN A 31 1.14 5.14 15.91
C GLN A 31 1.83 4.27 16.97
N LYS A 32 1.37 3.04 17.14
CA LYS A 32 1.98 2.04 18.03
C LYS A 32 2.48 0.87 17.19
N GLY A 33 3.75 0.95 16.78
CA GLY A 33 4.41 -0.06 15.94
C GLY A 33 4.20 0.16 14.44
N SER A 34 3.96 -0.91 13.68
CA SER A 34 3.86 -0.84 12.21
C SER A 34 2.78 0.14 11.76
N ILE A 35 3.15 1.06 10.88
CA ILE A 35 2.23 2.01 10.25
C ILE A 35 1.30 1.23 9.31
N LYS A 36 -0.01 1.40 9.50
CA LYS A 36 -1.02 0.76 8.67
C LYS A 36 -1.82 1.83 7.96
N MET A 37 -1.95 1.65 6.66
CA MET A 37 -2.87 2.44 5.86
C MET A 37 -4.29 1.91 6.01
N GLN A 38 -5.23 2.79 6.33
CA GLN A 38 -6.62 2.43 6.63
C GLN A 38 -7.61 2.83 5.53
N TYR A 39 -7.14 2.97 4.29
CA TYR A 39 -7.98 3.41 3.19
C TYR A 39 -8.50 2.23 2.36
N GLY A 40 -9.74 1.81 2.66
CA GLY A 40 -10.38 0.64 2.04
C GLY A 40 -10.51 0.72 0.51
N ALA A 41 -10.75 1.93 -0.03
CA ALA A 41 -10.86 2.10 -1.49
C ALA A 41 -9.54 1.80 -2.20
N LEU A 42 -8.39 2.19 -1.63
CA LEU A 42 -7.10 1.87 -2.21
C LEU A 42 -6.78 0.37 -2.13
N ARG A 43 -7.20 -0.32 -1.07
CA ARG A 43 -7.12 -1.79 -1.02
C ARG A 43 -7.87 -2.42 -2.21
N ASN A 44 -9.09 -1.96 -2.49
CA ASN A 44 -9.89 -2.48 -3.60
C ASN A 44 -9.24 -2.19 -4.96
N ILE A 45 -8.68 -0.98 -5.14
CA ILE A 45 -7.94 -0.61 -6.35
C ILE A 45 -6.73 -1.54 -6.55
N LEU A 46 -5.92 -1.75 -5.52
CA LEU A 46 -4.74 -2.63 -5.60
C LEU A 46 -5.13 -4.06 -5.96
N ARG A 47 -6.18 -4.61 -5.33
CA ARG A 47 -6.74 -5.94 -5.68
C ARG A 47 -7.16 -6.00 -7.14
N SER A 48 -7.89 -4.99 -7.61
CA SER A 48 -8.35 -4.92 -9.00
C SER A 48 -7.21 -4.84 -10.02
N LEU A 49 -6.05 -4.31 -9.66
CA LEU A 49 -4.89 -4.23 -10.56
C LEU A 49 -4.07 -5.51 -10.59
N MET A 50 -3.98 -6.18 -9.44
CA MET A 50 -3.33 -7.49 -9.34
C MET A 50 -4.15 -8.57 -10.05
N LYS A 51 -5.46 -8.37 -10.24
CA LYS A 51 -6.38 -9.25 -10.98
C LYS A 51 -6.17 -10.72 -10.55
N ASP A 52 -5.83 -11.59 -11.50
CA ASP A 52 -5.70 -13.04 -11.32
C ASP A 52 -4.52 -13.43 -10.41
N LYS A 53 -3.58 -12.51 -10.16
CA LYS A 53 -2.47 -12.73 -9.21
C LYS A 53 -2.93 -12.62 -7.76
N TRP A 54 -4.08 -11.97 -7.50
CA TRP A 54 -4.60 -11.82 -6.15
C TRP A 54 -5.32 -13.08 -5.68
N LYS A 55 -4.87 -13.62 -4.55
CA LYS A 55 -5.41 -14.80 -3.87
C LYS A 55 -5.90 -14.35 -2.50
N GLU A 56 -7.17 -14.63 -2.19
CA GLU A 56 -7.79 -14.21 -0.92
C GLU A 56 -7.07 -14.77 0.31
N GLU A 57 -6.41 -15.92 0.17
CA GLU A 57 -5.74 -16.64 1.26
C GLU A 57 -4.27 -16.23 1.46
N MET A 58 -3.79 -15.25 0.70
CA MET A 58 -2.42 -14.79 0.73
C MET A 58 -2.31 -13.34 1.23
N ARG A 59 -1.10 -13.01 1.68
CA ARG A 59 -0.62 -11.65 1.93
C ARG A 59 0.47 -11.34 0.93
N TYR A 60 0.58 -10.08 0.56
CA TYR A 60 1.54 -9.63 -0.43
C TYR A 60 2.46 -8.60 0.20
N GLN A 61 3.76 -8.87 0.17
CA GLN A 61 4.79 -7.92 0.55
C GLN A 61 5.42 -7.36 -0.72
N LEU A 62 5.42 -6.04 -0.85
CA LEU A 62 6.02 -5.33 -1.97
C LEU A 62 7.20 -4.52 -1.44
N GLU A 63 8.29 -4.55 -2.20
CA GLU A 63 9.40 -3.62 -1.99
C GLU A 63 9.08 -2.31 -2.71
N GLY A 64 9.34 -1.20 -2.02
CA GLY A 64 9.08 0.14 -2.55
C GLY A 64 10.37 0.87 -2.84
N GLU A 65 10.44 1.54 -3.99
CA GLU A 65 11.55 2.42 -4.35
C GLU A 65 11.23 3.85 -3.91
N LEU A 66 12.11 4.42 -3.08
CA LEU A 66 11.98 5.80 -2.64
C LEU A 66 12.66 6.73 -3.65
N ILE A 67 11.92 7.74 -4.12
CA ILE A 67 12.44 8.87 -4.90
C ILE A 67 12.46 10.11 -3.99
N PRO A 68 13.61 10.43 -3.36
CA PRO A 68 13.69 11.46 -2.32
C PRO A 68 13.28 12.85 -2.83
N ASP A 69 13.75 13.23 -4.02
CA ASP A 69 13.50 14.55 -4.62
C ASP A 69 12.02 14.82 -4.86
N LYS A 70 11.25 13.77 -5.12
CA LYS A 70 9.81 13.85 -5.35
C LYS A 70 8.99 13.59 -4.09
N LYS A 71 9.66 13.24 -2.96
CA LYS A 71 9.05 12.75 -1.72
C LYS A 71 8.01 11.68 -2.02
N ALA A 72 8.36 10.78 -2.94
CA ALA A 72 7.47 9.78 -3.48
C ALA A 72 8.08 8.39 -3.32
N MET A 73 7.23 7.40 -3.09
CA MET A 73 7.60 6.00 -3.03
C MET A 73 6.78 5.25 -4.07
N ILE A 74 7.46 4.43 -4.86
CA ILE A 74 6.89 3.69 -5.99
C ILE A 74 6.89 2.19 -5.67
N PHE A 75 5.82 1.51 -6.04
CA PHE A 75 5.62 0.08 -5.85
C PHE A 75 5.20 -0.54 -7.18
N GLU A 76 5.95 -1.55 -7.63
CA GLU A 76 5.57 -2.37 -8.77
C GLU A 76 4.67 -3.51 -8.30
N LEU A 77 3.40 -3.52 -8.71
CA LEU A 77 2.42 -4.47 -8.19
C LEU A 77 2.61 -5.90 -8.72
N GLU A 78 3.58 -6.12 -9.60
CA GLU A 78 3.96 -7.45 -10.09
C GLU A 78 5.17 -8.03 -9.36
N LYS A 79 5.95 -7.20 -8.66
CA LYS A 79 7.12 -7.61 -7.87
C LYS A 79 6.72 -7.70 -6.40
N PHE A 80 6.27 -8.88 -6.01
CA PHE A 80 5.85 -9.14 -4.64
C PHE A 80 6.32 -10.51 -4.15
N ASN A 81 6.46 -10.61 -2.83
CA ASN A 81 6.59 -11.88 -2.15
C ASN A 81 5.21 -12.29 -1.62
N GLU A 82 4.74 -13.47 -2.04
CA GLU A 82 3.54 -14.08 -1.48
C GLU A 82 3.86 -14.66 -0.10
N LEU A 83 3.03 -14.33 0.88
CA LEU A 83 3.16 -14.78 2.26
C LEU A 83 1.83 -15.42 2.67
N PRO A 84 1.82 -16.58 3.33
CA PRO A 84 0.59 -17.14 3.87
C PRO A 84 -0.04 -16.18 4.89
N LEU A 85 -1.36 -16.18 4.98
CA LEU A 85 -2.05 -15.53 6.10
C LEU A 85 -1.46 -16.05 7.42
N LYS A 86 -1.22 -15.16 8.39
CA LYS A 86 -0.77 -15.61 9.71
C LYS A 86 -1.90 -16.47 10.28
N SER A 87 -1.63 -17.75 10.54
CA SER A 87 -2.56 -18.55 11.33
C SER A 87 -2.74 -17.86 12.67
N ARG A 88 -3.99 -17.69 13.11
CA ARG A 88 -4.25 -17.40 14.51
C ARG A 88 -3.74 -18.64 15.24
N LYS A 89 -2.52 -18.62 15.77
CA LYS A 89 -2.19 -19.51 16.89
C LYS A 89 -3.20 -19.13 17.97
N GLY A 90 -4.17 -20.00 18.19
CA GLY A 90 -5.04 -19.93 19.36
C GLY A 90 -4.13 -19.93 20.58
N ASN A 91 -4.32 -18.93 21.44
CA ASN A 91 -4.01 -19.07 22.84
C ASN A 91 -5.15 -19.86 23.49
#